data_AF-A0A848Z0G8-F1
#
_entry.id   AF-A0A848Z0G8-F1
#
_cell.length_a   1.000
_cell.length_b   1.000
_cell.length_c   1.000
_cell.angle_alpha   90.00
_cell.angle_beta   90.00
_cell.angle_gamma   90.00
#
_symmetry.space_group_name_H-M   'P 1'
#
loop_
_entity.id
_entity.type
_entity.pdbx_description
1 polymer ?
#
loop_
_entity_poly.entity_id
_entity_poly.type
_entity_poly.pdbx_seq_one_letter_code
_entity_poly.pdbx_strand_id
1 'polypeptide(L)' 'MTDSKFKSMADILAAHPLFAGLDPEITDLLGGCARNVHFSDGDHLFKADDPADVF' A
#
# COMPACT_ATOMS: atom_id res chain seq x y z
N MET A 1 -14.33 15.73 11.68
CA MET A 1 -13.08 14.98 11.93
C MET A 1 -12.05 15.59 11.01
N THR A 2 -10.98 16.11 11.59
CA THR A 2 -9.98 16.95 10.91
C THR A 2 -9.37 16.19 9.75
N ASP A 3 -9.42 16.75 8.53
CA ASP A 3 -8.64 16.27 7.38
C ASP A 3 -7.15 16.32 7.76
N SER A 4 -6.62 15.20 8.26
CA SER A 4 -5.20 15.02 8.46
C SER A 4 -4.57 14.84 7.09
N LYS A 5 -3.60 15.70 6.75
CA LYS A 5 -2.83 15.62 5.49
C LYS A 5 -1.98 14.33 5.39
N PHE A 6 -1.90 13.55 6.47
CA PHE A 6 -1.17 12.29 6.55
C PHE A 6 -2.14 11.11 6.63
N LYS A 7 -2.01 10.18 5.69
CA LYS A 7 -2.73 8.90 5.64
C LYS A 7 -1.85 7.80 6.20
N SER A 8 -2.42 6.88 6.97
CA SER A 8 -1.75 5.63 7.31
C SER A 8 -1.68 4.71 6.09
N MET A 9 -0.86 3.65 6.17
CA MET A 9 -0.81 2.67 5.09
C MET A 9 -2.14 1.91 4.95
N ALA A 10 -2.82 1.65 6.07
CA ALA A 10 -4.17 1.08 6.06
C ALA A 10 -5.18 1.98 5.33
N ASP A 11 -5.15 3.30 5.55
CA ASP A 11 -6.01 4.27 4.84
C ASP A 11 -5.76 4.27 3.33
N ILE A 12 -4.50 4.07 2.92
CA ILE A 12 -4.13 3.98 1.50
C ILE A 12 -4.65 2.68 0.90
N LEU A 13 -4.48 1.56 1.59
CA LEU A 13 -4.93 0.24 1.14
C LEU A 13 -6.46 0.18 1.04
N ALA A 14 -7.18 0.62 2.07
CA ALA A 14 -8.64 0.60 2.09
C ALA A 14 -9.29 1.46 0.99
N ALA A 15 -8.60 2.51 0.53
CA ALA A 15 -9.07 3.36 -0.56
C ALA A 15 -8.77 2.79 -1.97
N HIS A 16 -7.92 1.77 -2.08
CA HIS A 16 -7.47 1.26 -3.37
C HIS A 16 -8.42 0.19 -3.93
N PRO A 17 -8.85 0.26 -5.21
CA PRO A 17 -9.83 -0.66 -5.80
C PRO A 17 -9.46 -2.15 -5.72
N LEU A 18 -8.16 -2.47 -5.69
CA LEU A 18 -7.67 -3.85 -5.53
C LEU A 18 -8.19 -4.51 -4.24
N PHE A 19 -8.38 -3.73 -3.17
CA PHE A 19 -8.82 -4.21 -1.87
C PHE A 19 -10.31 -3.95 -1.60
N ALA A 20 -11.07 -3.56 -2.62
CA ALA A 20 -12.49 -3.28 -2.48
C ALA A 20 -13.26 -4.53 -2.00
N GLY A 21 -14.03 -4.37 -0.92
CA GLY A 21 -14.82 -5.45 -0.33
C GLY A 21 -14.08 -6.32 0.68
N LEU A 22 -12.81 -6.03 0.98
CA LEU A 22 -12.14 -6.63 2.15
C LEU A 22 -12.65 -6.02 3.45
N ASP A 23 -12.67 -6.85 4.50
CA ASP A 23 -12.95 -6.40 5.86
C ASP A 23 -11.88 -5.38 6.30
N PRO A 24 -12.25 -4.25 6.94
CA PRO A 24 -11.31 -3.29 7.50
C PRO A 24 -10.19 -3.92 8.34
N GLU A 25 -10.48 -4.98 9.11
CA GLU A 25 -9.46 -5.67 9.91
C GLU A 25 -8.33 -6.28 9.04
N ILE A 26 -8.64 -6.70 7.81
CA ILE A 26 -7.64 -7.20 6.87
C ILE A 26 -6.78 -6.05 6.36
N THR A 27 -7.37 -4.91 5.97
CA THR A 27 -6.58 -3.75 5.50
C THR A 27 -5.70 -3.16 6.59
N ASP A 28 -6.14 -3.22 7.85
CA ASP A 28 -5.34 -2.83 9.02
C ASP A 28 -4.16 -3.79 9.24
N LEU A 29 -4.40 -5.10 9.15
CA LEU A 29 -3.35 -6.12 9.24
C LEU A 29 -2.29 -5.93 8.15
N LEU A 30 -2.72 -5.76 6.89
CA LEU A 30 -1.83 -5.52 5.76
C LEU A 30 -1.07 -4.20 5.93
N GLY A 31 -1.76 -3.12 6.34
CA GLY A 31 -1.16 -1.81 6.58
C GLY A 31 -0.11 -1.82 7.69
N GLY A 32 -0.27 -2.68 8.71
CA GLY A 32 0.71 -2.87 9.78
C GLY A 32 1.98 -3.58 9.34
N CYS A 33 1.92 -4.44 8.31
CA CYS A 33 3.09 -5.12 7.75
C CYS A 33 3.75 -4.36 6.58
N ALA A 34 3.02 -3.44 5.97
CA ALA A 34 3.50 -2.66 4.85
C ALA A 34 4.60 -1.67 5.24
N ARG A 35 5.47 -1.34 4.28
CA ARG A 35 6.64 -0.48 4.51
C ARG A 35 6.60 0.70 3.55
N ASN A 36 6.95 1.87 4.06
CA ASN A 36 7.18 3.05 3.23
C ASN A 36 8.56 2.94 2.57
N VAL A 37 8.63 2.37 1.37
CA VAL A 37 9.88 2.17 0.62
C VAL A 37 10.18 3.43 -0.21
N HIS A 38 11.41 3.94 -0.09
CA HIS A 38 11.86 5.11 -0.83
C HIS A 38 12.72 4.68 -2.02
N PHE A 39 12.55 5.35 -3.15
CA PHE A 39 13.28 5.11 -4.39
C PHE A 39 14.01 6.39 -4.82
N SER A 40 15.11 6.22 -5.55
CA SER A 40 15.90 7.29 -6.16
C SER A 40 15.65 7.36 -7.67
N ASP A 41 16.09 8.46 -8.29
CA ASP A 41 16.03 8.59 -9.74
C ASP A 41 16.84 7.47 -10.44
N GLY A 42 16.23 6.84 -11.44
CA GLY A 42 16.79 5.67 -12.14
C GLY A 42 16.49 4.30 -11.51
N ASP A 43 15.88 4.23 -10.32
CA ASP A 43 15.46 2.96 -9.73
C ASP A 43 14.29 2.33 -10.51
N HIS A 44 14.31 1.01 -10.66
CA HIS A 44 13.21 0.25 -11.25
C HIS A 44 12.32 -0.29 -10.11
N LEU A 45 11.01 -0.02 -10.17
CA LEU A 45 10.06 -0.46 -9.16
C LEU A 45 9.70 -1.95 -9.31
N PHE A 46 9.56 -2.41 -10.55
CA PHE A 46 9.33 -3.80 -10.93
C PHE A 46 9.76 -4.01 -12.39
N LYS A 47 9.85 -5.28 -12.81
CA LYS A 47 10.21 -5.67 -14.17
C LYS A 47 9.28 -6.77 -14.66
N ALA A 48 8.97 -6.75 -15.95
CA ALA A 48 8.21 -7.82 -16.58
C ALA A 48 8.93 -9.17 -16.40
N ASP A 49 8.14 -10.23 -16.22
CA ASP A 49 8.56 -11.62 -16.02
C ASP A 49 9.26 -11.92 -14.67
N ASP A 50 9.50 -10.91 -13.82
CA ASP A 50 9.93 -11.13 -12.44
C ASP A 50 8.71 -11.49 -11.54
N PRO A 51 8.91 -12.26 -10.44
CA PRO A 51 7.85 -12.57 -9.49
C PRO A 51 7.20 -11.31 -8.89
N ALA A 52 5.86 -11.32 -8.79
CA ALA A 52 5.08 -10.23 -8.20
C ALA A 52 4.97 -10.41 -6.68
N ASP A 53 6.09 -10.27 -5.97
CA ASP A 53 6.17 -10.51 -4.52
C ASP A 53 5.75 -9.28 -3.68
N VAL A 54 5.53 -8.13 -4.32
CA VAL A 54 5.18 -6.85 -3.67
C VAL A 54 4.01 -6.20 -4.41
N PHE A 55 3.10 -5.57 -3.66
CA PHE A 55 1.93 -4.84 -4.15
C PHE A 55 1.79 -3.47 -3.45
#